data_AF-A0AAV5AVG2-F1
#
_entry.id   AF-A0AAV5AVG2-F1
#
_cell.length_a   1.000
_cell.length_b   1.000
_cell.length_c   1.000
_cell.angle_alpha   90.00
_cell.angle_beta   90.00
_cell.angle_gamma   90.00
#
_symmetry.space_group_name_H-M   'P 1'
#
loop_
_entity.id
_entity.type
_entity.pdbx_description
1 polymer ?
#
loop_
_entity_poly.entity_id
_entity_poly.type
_entity_poly.pdbx_seq_one_letter_code
_entity_poly.pdbx_strand_id
1 'polypeptide(L)'
;MHISMGSTWQFMFCICQNFAAENLTLYAMNLITIEESAWKALMEQLKSIENQLKQEPIEWDSFWLNQKEICQYLHLSEKTLWRMRKRNEITYSKIYGQYFYTLGSIRKLLISQSVENTESYLQSLTQKAKGYVEKARYFK
;
A
#
# COMPACT_ATOMS: atom_id res chain seq x y z
N MET A 1 -42.43 -24.37 65.29
CA MET A 1 -41.31 -23.55 64.76
C MET A 1 -40.01 -24.15 65.25
N HIS A 2 -39.27 -24.83 64.39
CA HIS A 2 -37.81 -24.94 64.46
C HIS A 2 -37.37 -25.53 63.12
N ILE A 3 -37.10 -24.65 62.15
CA ILE A 3 -36.54 -25.04 60.86
C ILE A 3 -35.05 -25.24 61.11
N SER A 4 -34.60 -26.48 60.96
CA SER A 4 -33.19 -26.87 61.09
C SER A 4 -32.32 -26.07 60.11
N MET A 5 -31.45 -25.20 60.64
CA MET A 5 -30.44 -24.43 59.90
C MET A 5 -29.21 -25.28 59.46
N GLY A 6 -29.33 -26.61 59.39
CA GLY A 6 -28.20 -27.48 59.03
C GLY A 6 -28.05 -27.72 57.52
N SER A 7 -29.15 -27.78 56.78
CA SER A 7 -29.15 -28.20 55.37
C SER A 7 -28.78 -27.07 54.41
N THR A 8 -29.24 -25.85 54.65
CA THR A 8 -28.99 -24.71 53.75
C THR A 8 -27.52 -24.33 53.66
N TRP A 9 -26.76 -24.45 54.76
CA TRP A 9 -25.32 -24.18 54.78
C TRP A 9 -24.51 -25.25 54.06
N GLN A 10 -24.90 -26.53 54.15
CA GLN A 10 -24.26 -27.61 53.40
C GLN A 10 -24.51 -27.47 51.89
N PHE A 11 -25.73 -27.10 51.50
CA PHE A 11 -26.04 -26.80 50.10
C PHE A 11 -25.28 -25.57 49.59
N MET A 12 -25.16 -24.51 50.39
CA MET A 12 -24.41 -23.30 50.03
C MET A 12 -22.91 -23.56 49.90
N PHE A 13 -22.34 -24.39 50.79
CA PHE A 13 -20.95 -24.82 50.70
C PHE A 13 -20.68 -25.66 49.44
N CYS A 14 -21.57 -26.59 49.09
CA CYS A 14 -21.47 -27.38 47.85
C CYS A 14 -21.56 -26.50 46.58
N ILE A 15 -22.46 -25.51 46.55
CA ILE A 15 -22.59 -24.61 45.39
C ILE A 15 -21.33 -23.74 45.23
N CYS A 16 -20.75 -23.26 46.33
CA CYS A 16 -19.48 -22.52 46.30
C CYS A 16 -18.30 -23.38 45.81
N GLN A 17 -18.24 -24.66 46.19
CA GLN A 17 -17.16 -25.56 45.73
C GLN A 17 -17.25 -25.88 44.22
N ASN A 18 -18.46 -26.05 43.67
CA ASN A 18 -18.64 -26.30 42.24
C ASN A 18 -18.32 -25.08 41.36
N PHE A 19 -18.67 -23.85 41.77
CA PHE A 19 -18.38 -22.64 40.99
C PHE A 19 -16.87 -22.31 40.90
N ALA A 20 -16.10 -22.62 41.95
CA ALA A 20 -14.64 -22.48 41.93
C ALA A 20 -13.97 -23.53 41.04
N ALA A 21 -14.49 -24.77 41.01
CA ALA A 21 -13.97 -25.85 40.19
C ALA A 21 -14.28 -25.68 38.69
N GLU A 22 -15.46 -25.16 38.34
CA GLU A 22 -15.84 -24.87 36.94
C GLU A 22 -15.00 -23.73 36.34
N ASN A 23 -14.68 -22.68 37.11
CA ASN A 23 -13.90 -21.53 36.60
C ASN A 23 -12.39 -21.79 36.41
N LEU A 24 -11.81 -22.78 37.09
CA LEU A 24 -10.40 -23.17 36.90
C LEU A 24 -10.14 -23.89 35.58
N THR A 25 -11.17 -24.45 34.94
CA THR A 25 -11.06 -25.15 33.64
C THR A 25 -11.14 -24.21 32.42
N LEU A 26 -11.55 -22.95 32.61
CA LEU A 26 -11.76 -21.99 31.51
C LEU A 26 -10.51 -21.22 31.08
N TYR A 27 -9.38 -21.37 31.79
CA TYR A 27 -8.09 -20.78 31.43
C TYR A 27 -6.96 -21.81 31.44
N ALA A 28 -7.16 -22.93 30.71
CA ALA A 28 -6.05 -23.81 30.36
C ALA A 28 -5.06 -23.05 29.45
N MET A 29 -4.05 -22.42 30.02
CA MET A 29 -2.94 -21.82 29.27
C MET A 29 -2.12 -22.92 28.61
N ASN A 30 -2.14 -23.00 27.28
CA ASN A 30 -1.27 -23.89 26.53
C ASN A 30 0.14 -23.31 26.48
N LEU A 31 1.00 -23.73 27.42
CA LEU A 31 2.42 -23.39 27.43
C LEU A 31 3.16 -24.26 26.40
N ILE A 32 3.59 -23.63 25.31
CA ILE A 32 4.48 -24.27 24.32
C ILE A 32 5.90 -23.80 24.61
N THR A 33 6.79 -24.74 24.91
CA THR A 33 8.23 -24.47 25.07
C THR A 33 8.97 -24.97 23.85
N ILE A 34 9.97 -24.21 23.41
CA ILE A 34 10.82 -24.55 22.27
C ILE A 34 12.27 -24.29 22.63
N GLU A 35 13.17 -25.10 22.10
CA GLU A 35 14.61 -24.88 22.23
C GLU A 35 15.03 -23.62 21.47
N GLU A 36 15.99 -22.87 22.02
CA GLU A 36 16.47 -21.61 21.43
C GLU A 36 17.03 -21.80 20.00
N SER A 37 17.68 -22.94 19.76
CA SER A 37 18.23 -23.32 18.45
C SER A 37 17.12 -23.46 17.39
N ALA A 38 16.01 -24.13 17.74
CA ALA A 38 14.84 -24.30 16.88
C ALA A 38 14.09 -22.98 16.64
N TRP A 39 13.99 -22.11 17.65
CA TRP A 39 13.43 -20.76 17.47
C TRP A 39 14.25 -19.91 16.48
N LYS A 40 15.59 -19.93 16.59
CA LYS A 40 16.47 -19.21 15.67
C LYS A 40 16.33 -19.72 14.23
N ALA A 41 16.27 -21.04 14.05
CA ALA A 41 16.05 -21.64 12.73
C ALA A 41 14.71 -21.22 12.10
N LEU A 42 13.62 -21.18 12.89
CA LEU A 42 12.32 -20.69 12.42
C LEU A 42 12.38 -19.21 12.04
N MET A 43 13.03 -18.38 12.85
CA MET A 43 13.19 -16.95 12.57
C MET A 43 14.03 -16.70 11.30
N GLU A 44 15.03 -17.54 11.03
CA GLU A 44 15.82 -17.45 9.81
C GLU A 44 15.00 -17.83 8.58
N GLN A 45 14.17 -18.87 8.66
CA GLN A 45 13.22 -19.22 7.60
C GLN A 45 12.20 -18.10 7.35
N LEU A 46 11.66 -17.50 8.42
CA LEU A 46 10.75 -16.35 8.31
C LEU A 46 11.40 -15.17 7.60
N LYS A 47 12.66 -14.83 7.96
CA LYS A 47 13.43 -13.78 7.29
C LYS A 47 13.74 -14.11 5.83
N SER A 48 14.00 -15.38 5.52
CA SER A 48 14.20 -15.82 4.14
C SER A 48 12.93 -15.58 3.31
N ILE A 49 11.77 -15.97 3.83
CA ILE A 49 10.47 -15.72 3.18
C ILE A 49 10.22 -14.21 3.02
N GLU A 50 10.46 -13.42 4.06
CA GLU A 50 10.34 -11.96 4.00
C GLU A 50 11.22 -11.35 2.91
N ASN A 51 12.46 -11.83 2.79
CA ASN A 51 13.40 -11.38 1.76
C ASN A 51 12.98 -11.81 0.36
N GLN A 52 12.42 -13.02 0.18
CA GLN A 52 11.91 -13.45 -1.11
C GLN A 52 10.70 -12.63 -1.55
N LEU A 53 9.78 -12.32 -0.63
CA LEU A 53 8.64 -11.44 -0.92
C LEU A 53 9.05 -9.99 -1.25
N LYS A 54 10.16 -9.51 -0.69
CA LYS A 54 10.74 -8.20 -1.04
C LYS A 54 11.43 -8.19 -2.41
N GLN A 55 11.83 -9.35 -2.94
CA GLN A 55 12.66 -9.44 -4.14
C GLN A 55 11.89 -9.62 -5.45
N GLU A 56 10.57 -9.77 -5.43
CA GLU A 56 9.78 -9.78 -6.67
C GLU A 56 8.97 -8.48 -6.79
N PRO A 57 9.53 -7.42 -7.42
CA PRO A 57 8.65 -6.53 -8.15
C PRO A 57 8.07 -7.41 -9.25
N ILE A 58 6.84 -7.88 -9.07
CA ILE A 58 6.08 -8.48 -10.17
C ILE A 58 6.30 -7.56 -11.36
N GLU A 59 6.95 -8.05 -12.42
CA GLU A 59 7.36 -7.24 -13.58
C GLU A 59 6.13 -6.91 -14.43
N TRP A 60 5.17 -6.22 -13.82
CA TRP A 60 4.02 -5.59 -14.47
C TRP A 60 4.48 -4.66 -15.59
N ASP A 61 5.74 -4.21 -15.55
CA ASP A 61 6.36 -3.39 -16.58
C ASP A 61 6.33 -4.03 -17.98
N SER A 62 6.16 -5.36 -18.09
CA SER A 62 6.01 -6.09 -19.36
C SER A 62 4.59 -6.06 -19.93
N PHE A 63 3.58 -5.68 -19.14
CA PHE A 63 2.18 -5.67 -19.57
C PHE A 63 1.93 -4.57 -20.60
N TRP A 64 1.31 -4.96 -21.72
CA TRP A 64 0.97 -4.07 -22.82
C TRP A 64 -0.46 -3.57 -22.71
N LEU A 65 -0.62 -2.26 -22.82
CA LEU A 65 -1.90 -1.56 -22.80
C LEU A 65 -2.19 -0.90 -24.15
N ASN A 66 -3.46 -0.94 -24.52
CA ASN A 66 -3.99 -0.26 -25.69
C ASN A 66 -4.10 1.25 -25.47
N GLN A 67 -4.13 2.01 -26.58
CA GLN A 67 -4.37 3.46 -26.53
C GLN A 67 -5.65 3.84 -25.76
N LYS A 68 -6.76 3.12 -25.95
CA LYS A 68 -8.04 3.42 -25.28
C LYS A 68 -7.95 3.19 -23.76
N GLU A 69 -7.33 2.08 -23.35
CA GLU A 69 -7.14 1.73 -21.94
C GLU A 69 -6.30 2.81 -21.25
N ILE A 70 -5.22 3.25 -21.88
CA ILE A 70 -4.35 4.29 -21.31
C ILE A 70 -5.07 5.63 -21.18
N CYS A 71 -5.86 6.01 -22.20
CA CYS A 71 -6.69 7.20 -22.11
C CYS A 71 -7.65 7.15 -20.91
N GLN A 72 -8.24 5.96 -20.65
CA GLN A 72 -9.12 5.76 -19.50
C GLN A 72 -8.36 5.83 -18.18
N TYR A 73 -7.22 5.15 -18.06
CA TYR A 73 -6.45 5.09 -16.80
C TYR A 73 -5.76 6.41 -16.44
N LEU A 74 -5.16 7.11 -17.42
CA LEU A 74 -4.44 8.36 -17.18
C LEU A 74 -5.34 9.60 -17.33
N HIS A 75 -6.62 9.41 -17.67
CA HIS A 75 -7.57 10.49 -17.99
C HIS A 75 -7.03 11.45 -19.07
N LEU A 76 -6.35 10.91 -20.07
CA LEU A 76 -5.78 11.68 -21.17
C LEU A 76 -6.63 11.57 -22.43
N SER A 77 -6.63 12.63 -23.24
CA SER A 77 -7.18 12.55 -24.59
C SER A 77 -6.22 11.83 -25.54
N GLU A 78 -6.77 11.19 -26.58
CA GLU A 78 -5.95 10.60 -27.66
C GLU A 78 -5.02 11.62 -28.32
N LYS A 79 -5.47 12.88 -28.41
CA LYS A 79 -4.69 14.01 -28.93
C LYS A 79 -3.48 14.31 -28.06
N THR A 80 -3.59 14.14 -26.73
CA THR A 80 -2.48 14.31 -25.80
C THR A 80 -1.44 13.21 -26.02
N LEU A 81 -1.85 11.95 -26.09
CA LEU A 81 -0.94 10.83 -26.40
C LEU A 81 -0.27 10.99 -27.77
N TRP A 82 -1.00 11.52 -28.76
CA TRP A 82 -0.42 11.85 -30.07
C TRP A 82 0.70 12.91 -29.95
N ARG A 83 0.47 13.98 -29.19
CA ARG A 83 1.49 15.02 -28.95
C ARG A 83 2.72 14.46 -28.23
N MET A 84 2.51 13.65 -27.19
CA MET A 84 3.59 13.02 -26.42
C MET A 84 4.45 12.10 -27.29
N ARG A 85 3.83 11.34 -28.21
CA ARG A 85 4.56 10.55 -29.21
C ARG A 85 5.36 11.44 -30.17
N LYS A 86 4.78 12.54 -30.66
CA LYS A 86 5.49 13.49 -31.54
C LYS A 86 6.68 14.16 -30.85
N ARG A 87 6.61 14.36 -29.54
CA ARG A 87 7.69 14.88 -28.70
C ARG A 87 8.66 13.80 -28.19
N ASN A 88 8.44 12.52 -28.53
CA ASN A 88 9.22 11.37 -28.05
C ASN A 88 9.28 11.24 -26.51
N GLU A 89 8.26 11.71 -25.79
CA GLU A 89 8.18 11.59 -24.32
C GLU A 89 7.75 10.21 -23.85
N ILE A 90 7.02 9.48 -24.70
CA ILE A 90 6.46 8.17 -24.37
C ILE A 90 7.00 7.12 -25.34
N THR A 91 7.50 6.01 -24.79
CA THR A 91 7.88 4.85 -25.59
C THR A 91 6.63 4.06 -25.99
N TYR A 92 6.53 3.69 -27.25
CA TYR A 92 5.37 2.98 -27.80
C TYR A 92 5.78 1.92 -28.82
N SER A 93 4.92 0.93 -29.03
CA SER A 93 4.99 -0.01 -30.15
C SER A 93 3.77 0.18 -31.05
N LYS A 94 3.98 0.07 -32.37
CA LYS A 94 2.91 0.17 -33.36
C LYS A 94 2.71 -1.18 -34.04
N ILE A 95 1.53 -1.75 -33.87
CA ILE A 95 1.19 -3.07 -34.39
C ILE A 95 -0.17 -2.95 -35.10
N TYR A 96 -0.25 -3.35 -36.38
CA TYR A 96 -1.46 -3.26 -37.21
C TYR A 96 -2.17 -1.89 -37.20
N GLY A 97 -1.40 -0.80 -37.13
CA GLY A 97 -1.95 0.56 -37.08
C GLY A 97 -2.45 1.02 -35.71
N GLN A 98 -2.48 0.11 -34.72
CA GLN A 98 -2.79 0.43 -33.33
C GLN A 98 -1.51 0.71 -32.53
N TYR A 99 -1.66 1.45 -31.44
CA TYR A 99 -0.56 1.86 -30.57
C TYR A 99 -0.70 1.19 -29.21
N PHE A 100 0.42 0.58 -28.80
CA PHE A 100 0.54 -0.16 -27.55
C PHE A 100 1.67 0.44 -26.72
N TYR A 101 1.51 0.37 -25.40
CA TYR A 101 2.47 0.93 -24.46
C TYR A 101 2.63 -0.02 -23.31
N THR A 102 3.86 -0.13 -22.81
CA THR A 102 4.12 -0.95 -21.63
C THR A 102 3.91 -0.15 -20.36
N LEU A 103 3.49 -0.81 -19.28
CA LEU A 103 3.37 -0.17 -17.97
C LEU A 103 4.71 0.44 -17.51
N GLY A 104 5.85 -0.18 -17.83
CA GLY A 104 7.17 0.38 -17.51
C GLY A 104 7.46 1.69 -18.24
N SER A 105 6.99 1.82 -19.48
CA SER A 105 7.09 3.07 -20.26
C SER A 105 6.25 4.18 -19.65
N ILE A 106 5.02 3.85 -19.22
CA ILE A 106 4.12 4.78 -18.54
C ILE A 106 4.70 5.21 -17.18
N ARG A 107 5.27 4.27 -16.42
CA ARG A 107 5.93 4.56 -15.14
C ARG A 107 7.09 5.54 -15.32
N LYS A 108 7.97 5.31 -16.29
CA LYS A 108 9.08 6.22 -16.63
C LYS A 108 8.58 7.60 -17.02
N LEU A 109 7.50 7.65 -17.79
CA LEU A 109 6.85 8.91 -18.16
C LEU A 109 6.35 9.67 -16.94
N LEU A 110 5.63 9.00 -16.04
CA LEU A 110 5.12 9.64 -14.82
C LEU A 110 6.26 10.11 -13.91
N ILE A 111 7.33 9.33 -13.76
CA ILE A 111 8.51 9.73 -12.99
C ILE A 111 9.18 10.96 -13.64
N SER A 112 9.36 10.95 -14.96
CA SER A 112 9.98 12.08 -15.67
C SER A 112 9.15 13.36 -15.58
N GLN A 113 7.81 13.24 -15.57
CA GLN A 113 6.89 14.38 -15.43
C GLN A 113 6.71 14.81 -13.96
N SER A 114 6.91 13.91 -13.01
CA SER A 114 6.81 14.15 -11.57
C SER A 114 8.01 14.90 -11.00
N VAL A 115 9.07 15.13 -11.77
CA VAL A 115 10.30 15.77 -11.28
C VAL A 115 10.54 17.08 -12.01
N GLU A 116 9.90 18.13 -11.53
CA GLU A 116 10.57 19.41 -11.32
C GLU A 116 10.30 19.81 -9.87
N ASN A 117 11.37 19.90 -9.08
CA ASN A 117 11.36 20.30 -7.68
C ASN A 117 10.45 21.53 -7.53
N THR A 118 9.30 21.37 -6.86
CA THR A 118 8.20 22.34 -6.80
C THR A 118 8.72 23.74 -6.48
N GLU A 119 9.72 23.85 -5.61
CA GLU A 119 10.30 25.12 -5.18
C GLU A 119 11.06 25.86 -6.30
N SER A 120 11.90 25.18 -7.08
CA SER A 120 12.67 25.81 -8.17
C SER A 120 11.78 26.23 -9.33
N TYR A 121 10.76 25.41 -9.65
CA TYR A 121 9.76 25.75 -10.65
C TYR A 121 8.90 26.93 -10.22
N LEU A 122 8.43 26.96 -8.96
CA LEU A 122 7.67 28.08 -8.39
C LEU A 122 8.47 29.39 -8.41
N GLN A 123 9.78 29.35 -8.12
CA GLN A 123 10.66 30.51 -8.23
C GLN A 123 10.74 31.04 -9.67
N SER A 124 10.88 30.14 -10.66
CA SER A 124 10.92 30.52 -12.08
C SER A 124 9.59 31.13 -12.57
N LEU A 125 8.45 30.62 -12.09
CA LEU A 125 7.12 31.17 -12.38
C LEU A 125 6.94 32.55 -11.74
N THR A 126 7.39 32.71 -10.50
CA THR A 126 7.33 33.97 -9.77
C THR A 126 8.16 35.05 -10.47
N GLN A 127 9.34 34.70 -10.99
CA GLN A 127 10.18 35.63 -11.75
C GLN A 127 9.53 36.05 -13.08
N LYS A 128 8.93 35.10 -13.82
CA LYS A 128 8.17 35.41 -15.05
C LYS A 128 6.98 36.33 -14.77
N ALA A 129 6.24 36.08 -13.68
CA ALA A 129 5.10 36.90 -13.27
C ALA A 129 5.52 38.36 -12.96
N LYS A 130 6.62 38.56 -12.22
CA LYS A 130 7.19 39.89 -11.96
C LYS A 130 7.54 40.63 -13.25
N GLY A 131 8.16 39.95 -14.22
CA GLY A 131 8.50 40.55 -15.51
C GLY A 131 7.29 41.01 -16.34
N TYR A 132 6.14 40.33 -16.25
CA TYR A 132 4.91 40.78 -16.90
C TYR A 132 4.34 42.06 -16.27
N VAL A 133 4.36 42.13 -14.93
CA VAL A 133 3.89 43.32 -14.18
C VAL A 133 4.77 44.53 -14.46
N GLU A 134 6.09 44.34 -14.51
CA GLU A 134 7.05 45.37 -14.85
C GLU A 134 6.82 45.89 -16.28
N LYS A 135 6.75 45.01 -17.27
CA LYS A 135 6.43 45.40 -18.66
C LYS A 135 5.13 46.18 -18.75
N ALA A 136 4.08 45.75 -18.07
CA ALA A 136 2.80 46.46 -18.05
C ALA A 136 2.88 47.87 -17.41
N ARG A 137 3.85 48.13 -16.52
CA ARG A 137 4.07 49.46 -15.91
C ARG A 137 4.82 50.42 -16.83
N TYR A 138 5.65 49.93 -17.75
CA TYR A 138 6.38 50.77 -18.72
C TYR A 138 5.56 51.13 -19.97
N PHE A 139 4.38 50.52 -20.15
CA PHE A 139 3.44 50.83 -21.24
C PHE A 139 2.45 51.95 -20.89
N LYS A 140 2.73 52.74 -19.85
CA LYS A 140 1.94 53.89 -19.39
C LYS A 140 2.74 55.17 -19.54
#